data_AF-A0AAJ1B9I5-F1
#
_entry.id   AF-A0AAJ1B9I5-F1
#
_cell.length_a   1.000
_cell.length_b   1.000
_cell.length_c   1.000
_cell.angle_alpha   90.00
_cell.angle_beta   90.00
_cell.angle_gamma   90.00
#
_symmetry.space_group_name_H-M   'P 1'
#
loop_
_entity.id
_entity.type
_entity.pdbx_description
1 polymer ?
#
loop_
_entity_poly.entity_id
_entity_poly.type
_entity_poly.pdbx_seq_one_letter_code
_entity_poly.pdbx_strand_id
1 'polypeptide(L)'
;IGPSGDVIDMMGNKSMARQKMIEAGVPVVPGSDGSVNTLQEAKEVANQIGYPVLIKASAGGGGRGMRKAFSEEEFDDAYLTAKAEA
;
A
#
# COMPACT_ATOMS: atom_id res chain seq x y z
N ILE A 1 -0.59 -19.50 20.15
CA ILE A 1 0.72 -19.95 19.66
C ILE A 1 0.99 -19.21 18.36
N GLY A 2 2.04 -18.40 18.28
CA GLY A 2 2.30 -17.52 17.13
C GLY A 2 3.63 -16.77 17.27
N PRO A 3 3.99 -15.92 16.30
CA PRO A 3 5.18 -15.07 16.35
C PRO A 3 5.10 -14.03 17.49
N SER A 4 6.23 -13.37 17.79
CA SER A 4 6.26 -12.29 18.80
C SER A 4 5.43 -11.08 18.37
N GLY A 5 4.98 -10.27 19.34
CA GLY A 5 4.22 -9.05 19.08
C GLY A 5 4.95 -8.10 18.12
N ASP A 6 6.24 -7.89 18.34
CA ASP A 6 7.07 -7.04 17.48
C ASP A 6 7.07 -7.50 16.01
N VAL A 7 7.11 -8.82 15.77
CA VAL A 7 7.06 -9.37 14.41
C VAL A 7 5.67 -9.18 13.81
N ILE A 8 4.61 -9.31 14.61
CA ILE A 8 3.23 -9.07 14.17
C ILE A 8 3.04 -7.61 13.77
N ASP A 9 3.50 -6.67 14.59
CA ASP A 9 3.36 -5.23 14.32
C ASP A 9 4.17 -4.81 13.09
N MET A 10 5.41 -5.30 12.99
CA MET A 10 6.28 -5.04 11.84
C MET A 10 5.66 -5.55 10.53
N MET A 11 5.12 -6.77 10.53
CA MET A 11 4.54 -7.39 9.34
C MET A 11 3.09 -6.95 9.05
N GLY A 12 2.39 -6.41 10.05
CA GLY A 12 1.03 -5.88 9.91
C GLY A 12 0.97 -4.57 9.10
N ASN A 13 2.04 -3.77 9.17
CA ASN A 13 2.19 -2.58 8.33
C ASN A 13 2.77 -2.97 6.97
N LYS A 14 1.96 -2.87 5.91
CA LYS A 14 2.37 -3.31 4.56
C LYS A 14 3.58 -2.55 4.00
N SER A 15 3.70 -1.27 4.28
CA SER A 15 4.83 -0.46 3.82
C SER A 15 6.13 -0.91 4.50
N MET A 16 6.11 -1.08 5.83
CA MET A 16 7.26 -1.58 6.58
C MET A 16 7.61 -3.03 6.20
N ALA A 17 6.60 -3.89 6.06
CA ALA A 17 6.79 -5.27 5.62
C ALA A 17 7.46 -5.33 4.23
N ARG A 18 7.00 -4.52 3.28
CA ARG A 18 7.61 -4.43 1.94
C ARG A 18 9.07 -3.99 2.03
N GLN A 19 9.37 -2.94 2.80
CA GLN A 19 10.73 -2.48 3.00
C GLN A 19 11.62 -3.57 3.59
N LYS A 20 11.16 -4.31 4.60
CA LYS A 20 11.90 -5.41 5.21
C LYS A 20 12.18 -6.55 4.22
N MET A 21 11.24 -6.85 3.33
CA MET A 21 11.45 -7.85 2.28
C MET A 21 12.49 -7.39 1.26
N ILE A 22 12.49 -6.11 0.88
CA ILE A 22 13.54 -5.52 0.02
C ILE A 22 14.91 -5.62 0.69
N GLU A 23 15.01 -5.21 1.96
CA GLU A 23 16.26 -5.30 2.76
C GLU A 23 16.77 -6.75 2.87
N ALA A 24 15.86 -7.72 2.92
CA ALA A 24 16.19 -9.15 2.93
C ALA A 24 16.54 -9.73 1.55
N GLY A 25 16.54 -8.92 0.48
CA GLY A 25 16.82 -9.37 -0.88
C GLY A 25 15.67 -10.15 -1.53
N VAL A 26 14.47 -10.09 -0.96
CA VAL A 26 13.27 -10.74 -1.51
C VAL A 26 12.66 -9.83 -2.58
N PRO A 27 12.41 -10.35 -3.80
CA PRO A 27 11.73 -9.58 -4.83
C PRO A 27 10.32 -9.16 -4.38
N VAL A 28 9.99 -7.89 -4.54
CA VAL A 28 8.68 -7.33 -4.21
C VAL A 28 8.01 -6.72 -5.44
N VAL A 29 6.69 -6.62 -5.39
CA VAL A 29 5.93 -5.91 -6.42
C VAL A 29 6.35 -4.41 -6.42
N PRO A 30 6.56 -3.80 -7.60
CA PRO A 30 6.76 -2.36 -7.73
C PRO A 30 5.64 -1.58 -7.05
N GLY A 31 5.99 -0.49 -6.38
CA GLY A 31 5.09 0.24 -5.50
C GLY A 31 5.76 1.47 -4.92
N SER A 32 5.03 2.23 -4.12
CA SER A 32 5.57 3.38 -3.38
C SER A 32 6.77 2.99 -2.52
N ASP A 33 7.72 3.92 -2.38
CA ASP A 33 8.82 3.79 -1.43
C ASP A 33 8.36 4.17 -0.02
N GLY A 34 7.54 3.29 0.56
CA GLY A 34 6.93 3.49 1.87
C GLY A 34 5.47 3.98 1.78
N SER A 35 5.01 4.61 2.86
CA SER A 35 3.65 5.13 2.97
C SER A 35 3.51 6.48 2.27
N VAL A 36 2.53 6.58 1.39
CA VAL A 36 2.11 7.86 0.79
C VAL A 36 1.10 8.55 1.70
N ASN A 37 1.31 9.83 1.99
CA ASN A 37 0.51 10.55 2.99
C ASN A 37 -0.50 11.52 2.37
N THR A 38 -0.26 11.91 1.12
CA THR A 38 -1.10 12.85 0.39
C THR A 38 -1.61 12.25 -0.91
N LEU A 39 -2.78 12.74 -1.35
CA LEU A 39 -3.35 12.32 -2.63
C LEU A 39 -2.42 12.65 -3.81
N GLN A 40 -1.77 13.82 -3.76
CA GLN A 40 -0.84 14.28 -4.79
C GLN A 40 0.37 13.34 -4.92
N GLU A 41 1.03 13.03 -3.81
CA GLU A 41 2.14 12.07 -3.77
C GLU A 41 1.71 10.69 -4.28
N ALA A 42 0.53 10.23 -3.87
CA ALA A 42 0.00 8.94 -4.30
C ALA A 42 -0.27 8.89 -5.82
N LYS A 43 -0.78 9.99 -6.40
CA LYS A 43 -0.97 10.14 -7.86
C LYS A 43 0.33 10.15 -8.62
N GLU A 44 1.33 10.88 -8.13
CA GLU A 44 2.67 10.90 -8.75
C GLU A 44 3.29 9.50 -8.79
N VAL A 45 3.20 8.76 -7.68
CA VAL A 45 3.65 7.35 -7.63
C VAL A 45 2.85 6.48 -8.60
N ALA A 46 1.53 6.64 -8.66
CA ALA A 46 0.68 5.87 -9.58
C ALA A 46 1.06 6.12 -11.05
N ASN A 47 1.30 7.38 -11.41
CA ASN A 47 1.72 7.79 -12.75
C ASN A 47 3.13 7.26 -13.10
N GLN A 48 4.04 7.16 -12.12
CA GLN A 48 5.37 6.56 -12.30
C GLN A 48 5.32 5.04 -12.47
N ILE A 49 4.44 4.35 -11.74
CA ILE A 49 4.26 2.89 -11.83
C ILE A 49 3.50 2.51 -13.12
N GLY A 50 2.53 3.33 -13.52
CA GLY A 50 1.60 3.06 -14.62
C GLY A 50 0.35 2.32 -14.15
N TYR A 51 -0.80 2.70 -14.73
CA TYR A 51 -2.08 2.05 -14.47
C TYR A 51 -2.21 0.70 -15.21
N PRO A 52 -2.99 -0.26 -14.67
CA PRO A 52 -3.79 -0.17 -13.44
C PRO A 52 -2.94 -0.30 -12.17
N VAL A 53 -3.33 0.43 -11.12
CA VAL A 53 -2.68 0.38 -9.81
C VAL A 53 -3.60 -0.15 -8.72
N LEU A 54 -3.01 -0.74 -7.66
CA LEU A 54 -3.73 -1.27 -6.50
C LEU A 54 -3.34 -0.51 -5.23
N ILE A 55 -4.24 0.35 -4.78
CA ILE A 55 -4.11 1.16 -3.57
C ILE A 55 -4.40 0.28 -2.36
N LYS A 56 -3.52 0.30 -1.35
CA LYS A 56 -3.68 -0.45 -0.10
C LYS A 56 -3.40 0.45 1.10
N ALA A 57 -4.32 0.45 2.05
CA ALA A 57 -4.11 1.02 3.37
C ALA A 57 -3.02 0.24 4.12
N SER A 58 -2.15 0.97 4.80
CA SER A 58 -1.01 0.43 5.54
C SER A 58 -1.44 -0.63 6.55
N ALA A 59 -2.52 -0.37 7.30
CA ALA A 59 -3.05 -1.23 8.38
C ALA A 59 -4.35 -2.01 8.03
N GLY A 60 -4.77 -2.07 6.76
CA GLY A 60 -6.00 -2.78 6.37
C GLY A 60 -5.91 -4.33 6.47
N GLY A 61 -7.03 -5.00 6.75
CA GLY A 61 -7.14 -6.47 6.83
C GLY A 61 -8.50 -6.97 6.34
N GLY A 62 -8.58 -8.24 5.93
CA GLY A 62 -9.85 -8.85 5.50
C GLY A 62 -10.45 -8.27 4.21
N GLY A 63 -9.63 -7.66 3.35
CA GLY A 63 -10.06 -7.06 2.08
C GLY A 63 -10.50 -5.60 2.17
N ARG A 64 -10.53 -5.01 3.37
CA ARG A 64 -10.86 -3.59 3.57
C ARG A 64 -9.62 -2.69 3.42
N GLY A 65 -9.83 -1.48 2.93
CA GLY A 65 -8.77 -0.51 2.66
C GLY A 65 -7.96 -0.85 1.42
N MET A 66 -8.57 -1.52 0.44
CA MET A 66 -7.92 -1.87 -0.82
C MET A 66 -8.81 -1.51 -2.00
N ARG A 67 -8.27 -0.75 -2.97
CA ARG A 67 -9.00 -0.33 -4.17
C ARG A 67 -8.10 -0.38 -5.40
N LYS A 68 -8.69 -0.79 -6.53
CA LYS A 68 -8.04 -0.72 -7.85
C LYS A 68 -8.42 0.60 -8.51
N ALA A 69 -7.47 1.23 -9.18
CA ALA A 69 -7.72 2.34 -10.10
C ALA A 69 -7.18 1.93 -11.47
N PHE A 70 -8.02 1.97 -12.50
CA PHE A 70 -7.64 1.64 -13.87
C PHE A 70 -7.10 2.83 -14.65
N SER A 71 -7.35 4.05 -14.16
CA SER A 71 -6.87 5.29 -14.77
C SER A 71 -6.68 6.38 -13.72
N GLU A 72 -6.11 7.51 -14.15
CA GLU A 72 -5.90 8.69 -13.30
C GLU A 72 -7.22 9.32 -12.83
N GLU A 73 -8.27 9.26 -13.65
CA GLU A 73 -9.60 9.76 -13.32
C GLU A 73 -10.25 8.97 -12.18
N GLU A 74 -9.97 7.67 -12.09
CA GLU A 74 -10.50 6.80 -11.02
C GLU A 74 -9.67 6.88 -9.74
N PHE A 75 -8.46 7.43 -9.80
CA PHE A 75 -7.48 7.31 -8.71
C PHE A 75 -7.94 8.00 -7.43
N ASP A 76 -8.50 9.20 -7.52
CA ASP A 76 -8.89 9.99 -6.35
C ASP A 76 -9.98 9.30 -5.53
N ASP A 77 -11.00 8.81 -6.21
CA ASP A 77 -12.10 8.09 -5.57
C ASP A 77 -11.60 6.77 -4.94
N ALA A 78 -10.76 6.03 -5.66
CA ALA A 78 -10.16 4.80 -5.16
C ALA A 78 -9.28 5.06 -3.93
N TYR A 79 -8.50 6.14 -3.92
CA TYR A 79 -7.64 6.53 -2.81
C TYR A 79 -8.44 6.94 -1.57
N LEU A 80 -9.42 7.84 -1.75
CA LEU A 80 -10.28 8.30 -0.66
C LEU A 80 -11.10 7.15 -0.07
N THR A 81 -11.62 6.27 -0.92
CA THR A 81 -12.35 5.09 -0.48
C THR A 81 -11.45 4.12 0.30
N ALA A 82 -10.24 3.82 -0.19
CA ALA A 82 -9.31 2.96 0.52
C ALA A 82 -8.91 3.54 1.89
N LYS A 83 -8.77 4.87 1.99
CA LYS A 83 -8.47 5.59 3.23
C LYS A 83 -9.65 5.62 4.20
N ALA A 84 -10.89 5.67 3.72
CA ALA A 84 -12.08 5.67 4.57
C ALA A 84 -12.38 4.30 5.20
N GLU A 85 -11.90 3.21 4.58
CA GLU A 85 -12.16 1.85 5.05
C GLU A 85 -11.22 1.35 6.16
N ALA A 86 -10.12 2.06 6.44
CA ALA A 86 -9.03 1.63 7.30
C ALA A 86 -8.37 2.79 8.06
#